data_AF-A0A512CZC3-F1
#
_entry.id   AF-A0A512CZC3-F1
#
_cell.length_a   1.000
_cell.length_b   1.000
_cell.length_c   1.000
_cell.angle_alpha   90.00
_cell.angle_beta   90.00
_cell.angle_gamma   90.00
#
_symmetry.space_group_name_H-M   'P 1'
#
loop_
_entity.id
_entity.type
_entity.pdbx_description
1 polymer ?
#
loop_
_entity_poly.entity_id
_entity_poly.type
_entity_poly.pdbx_seq_one_letter_code
_entity_poly.pdbx_strand_id
1 'polypeptide(L)'
;MASSYTIPYVIERTPAGERSLDIYSRLLQERIIFVGSEIDDGVANVVMAQLLHLADIAPDREVSLYVNSPGGSFTALMAVYDTMQFVPSPVATYCLGQAASAAAVLLAAGEPGRRFALRH
;
A
#
# COMPACT_ATOMS: atom_id res chain seq x y z
N MET A 1 18.10 10.87 10.66
CA MET A 1 18.54 9.53 11.11
C MET A 1 17.50 8.55 10.63
N ALA A 2 17.76 7.81 9.55
CA ALA A 2 16.85 6.75 9.12
C ALA A 2 16.87 5.68 10.21
N SER A 3 15.74 5.47 10.87
CA SER A 3 15.58 4.36 11.81
C SER A 3 15.62 3.08 10.99
N SER A 4 16.75 2.38 11.03
CA SER A 4 16.90 1.04 10.47
C SER A 4 16.45 0.04 11.53
N TYR A 5 15.18 -0.34 11.47
CA TYR A 5 14.67 -1.50 12.19
C TYR A 5 14.69 -2.70 11.25
N THR A 6 15.17 -3.84 11.76
CA THR A 6 15.26 -5.08 10.99
C THR A 6 13.86 -5.53 10.56
N ILE A 7 13.68 -5.72 9.26
CA ILE A 7 12.44 -6.30 8.72
C ILE A 7 12.51 -7.81 8.92
N PRO A 8 11.58 -8.41 9.68
CA PRO A 8 11.60 -9.85 9.93
C PRO A 8 11.17 -10.62 8.67
N TYR A 9 11.68 -11.85 8.58
CA TYR A 9 11.28 -12.83 7.57
C TYR A 9 10.30 -13.85 8.15
N VAL A 10 9.39 -14.32 7.31
CA VAL A 10 8.41 -15.36 7.60
C VAL A 10 8.69 -16.55 6.71
N ILE A 11 8.64 -17.75 7.28
CA ILE A 11 8.78 -19.02 6.55
C ILE A 11 7.39 -19.56 6.26
N GLU A 12 7.05 -19.66 4.98
CA GLU A 12 5.81 -20.27 4.51
C GLU A 12 6.08 -21.70 4.03
N ARG A 13 5.34 -22.66 4.58
CA ARG A 13 5.42 -24.07 4.19
C ARG A 13 4.37 -24.36 3.13
N THR A 14 4.83 -24.67 1.93
CA THR A 14 3.99 -25.10 0.82
C THR A 14 4.24 -26.58 0.51
N PRO A 15 3.32 -27.28 -0.20
CA PRO A 15 3.57 -28.65 -0.66
C PRO A 15 4.83 -28.79 -1.54
N ALA A 16 5.29 -27.69 -2.17
CA ALA A 16 6.48 -27.64 -3.01
C ALA A 16 7.77 -27.29 -2.23
N GLY A 17 7.69 -27.07 -0.92
CA GLY A 17 8.83 -26.73 -0.06
C GLY A 17 8.60 -25.49 0.82
N GLU A 18 9.67 -25.05 1.49
CA GLU A 18 9.66 -23.84 2.32
C GLU A 18 10.09 -22.61 1.50
N ARG A 19 9.36 -21.50 1.63
CA ARG A 19 9.70 -20.19 1.06
C ARG A 19 9.90 -19.17 2.18
N SER A 20 11.00 -18.44 2.15
CA SER A 20 11.27 -17.33 3.07
C SER A 20 10.95 -16.01 2.38
N LEU A 21 10.12 -15.18 3.03
CA LEU A 21 9.68 -13.88 2.51
C LEU A 21 9.77 -12.85 3.63
N ASP A 22 10.15 -11.61 3.33
CA ASP A 22 9.99 -10.55 4.32
C ASP A 22 8.49 -10.27 4.55
N ILE A 23 8.17 -9.66 5.70
CA ILE A 23 6.77 -9.42 6.10
C ILE A 23 5.98 -8.59 5.08
N TYR A 24 6.61 -7.63 4.39
CA TYR A 24 5.93 -6.79 3.40
C TYR A 24 5.68 -7.57 2.10
N SER A 25 6.63 -8.40 1.67
CA SER A 25 6.42 -9.31 0.54
C SER A 25 5.27 -10.30 0.81
N ARG A 26 5.15 -10.80 2.05
CA ARG A 26 4.01 -11.65 2.44
C ARG A 26 2.67 -10.89 2.38
N LEU A 27 2.63 -9.64 2.85
CA LEU A 27 1.44 -8.78 2.74
C LEU A 27 1.06 -8.49 1.30
N LEU A 28 2.04 -8.24 0.43
CA LEU A 28 1.81 -7.97 -0.99
C LEU A 28 1.17 -9.17 -1.71
N GLN A 29 1.52 -10.40 -1.33
CA GLN A 29 0.85 -11.60 -1.86
C GLN A 29 -0.64 -11.65 -1.50
N GLU A 30 -1.02 -11.11 -0.34
CA GLU A 30 -2.42 -10.92 0.06
C GLU A 30 -3.04 -9.63 -0.51
N ARG A 31 -2.34 -8.96 -1.44
CA ARG A 31 -2.75 -7.70 -2.09
C ARG A 31 -2.86 -6.52 -1.12
N ILE A 32 -2.01 -6.51 -0.09
CA ILE A 32 -1.94 -5.42 0.89
C ILE A 32 -0.68 -4.59 0.62
N ILE A 33 -0.87 -3.28 0.39
CA ILE A 33 0.20 -2.28 0.27
C ILE A 33 0.20 -1.41 1.53
N PHE A 34 1.37 -1.20 2.13
CA PHE A 34 1.50 -0.42 3.36
C PHE A 34 2.28 0.87 3.14
N VAL A 35 1.64 2.01 3.38
CA VAL A 35 2.23 3.36 3.35
C VAL A 35 2.38 3.85 4.79
N GLY A 36 3.55 3.58 5.36
CA GLY A 36 3.87 3.85 6.78
C GLY A 36 4.80 5.04 7.03
N SER A 37 5.15 5.79 5.99
CA SER A 37 6.15 6.86 6.03
C SER A 37 5.64 8.12 5.33
N GLU A 38 6.46 9.17 5.35
CA GLU A 38 6.26 10.31 4.47
C GLU A 38 6.19 9.85 2.99
N ILE A 39 5.32 10.50 2.21
CA ILE A 39 5.11 10.20 0.78
C ILE A 39 6.06 11.07 -0.03
N ASP A 40 7.25 10.53 -0.28
CA ASP A 40 8.22 11.10 -1.22
C ASP A 40 8.20 10.36 -2.57
N ASP A 41 9.03 10.79 -3.52
CA ASP A 41 9.08 10.19 -4.86
C ASP A 41 9.51 8.71 -4.81
N GLY A 42 10.32 8.30 -3.82
CA GLY A 42 10.74 6.91 -3.65
C GLY A 42 9.58 6.02 -3.22
N VAL A 43 8.85 6.44 -2.19
CA VAL A 43 7.66 5.76 -1.70
C VAL A 43 6.59 5.70 -2.78
N ALA A 44 6.33 6.80 -3.48
CA ALA A 44 5.36 6.84 -4.56
C ALA A 44 5.71 5.85 -5.68
N ASN A 45 6.96 5.81 -6.12
CA ASN A 45 7.40 4.86 -7.15
C ASN A 45 7.18 3.40 -6.75
N VAL A 46 7.46 3.04 -5.49
CA VAL A 46 7.23 1.67 -4.99
C VAL A 46 5.73 1.35 -4.96
N VAL A 47 4.91 2.26 -4.44
CA VAL A 47 3.44 2.05 -4.35
C VAL A 47 2.83 1.92 -5.75
N MET A 48 3.24 2.76 -6.71
CA MET A 48 2.79 2.65 -8.10
C MET A 48 3.16 1.30 -8.71
N ALA A 49 4.43 0.87 -8.56
CA ALA A 49 4.88 -0.42 -9.06
C ALA A 49 4.10 -1.59 -8.45
N GLN A 50 3.79 -1.54 -7.15
CA GLN A 50 2.98 -2.54 -6.46
C GLN A 50 1.54 -2.57 -6.98
N LEU A 51 0.90 -1.41 -7.18
CA LEU A 51 -0.45 -1.33 -7.74
C LEU A 51 -0.52 -1.94 -9.14
N LEU A 52 0.42 -1.57 -10.02
CA LEU A 52 0.51 -2.11 -11.38
C LEU A 52 0.76 -3.62 -11.38
N HIS A 53 1.66 -4.11 -10.52
CA HIS A 53 1.94 -5.54 -10.38
C HIS A 53 0.71 -6.33 -9.94
N LEU A 54 -0.03 -5.83 -8.94
CA LEU A 54 -1.24 -6.50 -8.45
C LEU A 54 -2.37 -6.47 -9.47
N ALA A 55 -2.49 -5.39 -10.24
CA ALA A 55 -3.46 -5.25 -11.31
C ALA A 55 -3.17 -6.21 -12.49
N ASP A 56 -1.90 -6.43 -12.83
CA ASP A 56 -1.50 -7.38 -13.87
C ASP A 56 -1.82 -8.84 -13.50
N ILE A 57 -1.56 -9.23 -12.24
CA ILE A 57 -1.83 -10.61 -11.78
C ILE A 57 -3.32 -10.92 -11.69
N ALA A 58 -4.11 -9.98 -11.18
CA ALA A 58 -5.55 -10.19 -10.98
C ALA A 58 -6.29 -8.85 -11.02
N PRO A 59 -6.68 -8.38 -12.21
CA PRO A 59 -7.23 -7.03 -12.41
C PRO A 59 -8.54 -6.81 -11.67
N ASP A 60 -9.39 -7.84 -11.51
CA ASP A 60 -10.71 -7.69 -10.87
C ASP A 60 -10.67 -7.84 -9.34
N ARG A 61 -9.51 -8.15 -8.75
CA ARG A 61 -9.39 -8.38 -7.30
C ARG A 61 -9.06 -7.08 -6.58
N GLU A 62 -9.69 -6.87 -5.44
CA GLU A 62 -9.43 -5.72 -4.57
C GLU A 62 -7.95 -5.65 -4.15
N VAL A 63 -7.41 -4.43 -4.09
CA VAL A 63 -6.13 -4.10 -3.44
C VAL A 63 -6.43 -3.30 -2.18
N SER A 64 -5.81 -3.67 -1.06
CA SER A 64 -5.94 -2.96 0.21
C SER A 64 -4.74 -2.03 0.43
N LEU A 65 -4.97 -0.72 0.43
CA LEU A 65 -3.97 0.31 0.74
C LEU A 65 -4.10 0.74 2.20
N TYR A 66 -3.11 0.38 3.00
CA TYR A 66 -3.03 0.69 4.42
C TYR A 66 -2.19 1.94 4.62
N VAL A 67 -2.78 2.97 5.23
CA VAL A 67 -2.20 4.32 5.33
C VAL A 67 -1.96 4.66 6.80
N ASN A 68 -0.69 4.90 7.12
CA ASN A 68 -0.23 5.51 8.37
C ASN A 68 0.85 6.52 8.03
N SER A 69 0.46 7.73 7.61
CA SER A 69 1.39 8.69 7.04
C SER A 69 1.07 10.14 7.43
N PRO A 70 2.10 10.96 7.71
CA PRO A 70 1.95 12.39 7.93
C PRO A 70 1.67 13.17 6.62
N GLY A 71 1.66 12.50 5.46
CA GLY A 71 1.57 13.12 4.14
C GLY A 71 2.94 13.20 3.47
N GLY A 72 3.14 14.15 2.57
CA GLY A 72 4.38 14.30 1.82
C GLY A 72 4.24 15.23 0.62
N SER A 73 5.02 14.99 -0.43
CA SER A 73 5.04 15.82 -1.63
C SER A 73 3.73 15.73 -2.42
N PHE A 74 3.30 16.86 -2.99
CA PHE A 74 2.13 16.92 -3.86
C PHE A 74 2.31 16.14 -5.16
N THR A 75 3.51 16.13 -5.74
CA THR A 75 3.78 15.36 -6.98
C THR A 75 3.75 13.87 -6.73
N ALA A 76 4.36 13.42 -5.63
CA ALA A 76 4.34 12.03 -5.18
C ALA A 76 2.91 11.56 -4.87
N LEU A 77 2.11 12.42 -4.24
CA LEU A 77 0.67 12.21 -4.05
C LEU A 77 -0.05 11.96 -5.38
N MET A 78 0.08 12.88 -6.34
CA MET A 78 -0.64 12.80 -7.62
C MET A 78 -0.25 11.54 -8.40
N ALA A 79 1.02 11.14 -8.36
CA ALA A 79 1.50 9.92 -9.01
C ALA A 79 0.80 8.65 -8.47
N VAL A 80 0.71 8.54 -7.13
CA VAL A 80 -0.03 7.43 -6.50
C VAL A 80 -1.52 7.53 -6.76
N TYR A 81 -2.10 8.73 -6.63
CA TYR A 81 -3.52 8.98 -6.85
C TYR A 81 -3.94 8.55 -8.27
N ASP A 82 -3.25 9.03 -9.30
CA ASP A 82 -3.57 8.71 -10.70
C ASP A 82 -3.42 7.22 -10.96
N THR A 83 -2.41 6.57 -10.37
CA THR A 83 -2.24 5.12 -10.50
C THR A 83 -3.39 4.35 -9.84
N MET A 84 -3.88 4.79 -8.68
CA MET A 84 -5.06 4.20 -8.04
C MET A 84 -6.31 4.31 -8.92
N GLN A 85 -6.49 5.42 -9.64
CA GLN A 85 -7.62 5.61 -10.56
C GLN A 85 -7.44 4.89 -11.90
N PHE A 86 -6.21 4.65 -12.31
CA PHE A 86 -5.87 4.02 -13.59
C PHE A 86 -6.00 2.50 -13.56
N VAL A 87 -5.61 1.85 -12.45
CA VAL A 87 -5.63 0.39 -12.38
C VAL A 87 -7.08 -0.13 -12.37
N PRO A 88 -7.36 -1.25 -13.06
CA PRO A 88 -8.71 -1.85 -13.06
C PRO A 88 -9.11 -2.43 -11.69
N SER A 89 -8.15 -2.70 -10.82
CA SER A 89 -8.41 -3.26 -9.48
C SER A 89 -9.03 -2.22 -8.55
N PRO A 90 -10.16 -2.54 -7.89
CA PRO A 90 -10.74 -1.63 -6.91
C PRO A 90 -9.77 -1.47 -5.73
N VAL A 91 -9.42 -0.23 -5.39
CA VAL A 91 -8.48 0.07 -4.30
C VAL A 91 -9.26 0.45 -3.04
N ALA A 92 -9.27 -0.44 -2.05
CA ALA A 92 -9.79 -0.14 -0.72
C ALA A 92 -8.72 0.58 0.12
N THR A 93 -9.12 1.56 0.92
CA THR A 93 -8.19 2.35 1.74
C THR A 93 -8.52 2.24 3.21
N TYR A 94 -7.49 2.11 4.04
CA TYR A 94 -7.61 1.94 5.49
C TYR A 94 -6.66 2.91 6.19
N CYS A 95 -7.19 3.77 7.06
CA CYS A 95 -6.37 4.58 7.95
C CYS A 95 -6.04 3.78 9.22
N LEU A 96 -4.74 3.60 9.49
CA LEU A 96 -4.22 2.98 10.70
C LEU A 96 -3.38 4.02 11.46
N GLY A 97 -3.96 4.61 12.49
CA GLY A 97 -3.29 5.70 13.22
C GLY A 97 -3.58 7.05 12.59
N GLN A 98 -2.83 7.45 11.55
CA GLN A 98 -3.02 8.75 10.91
C GLN A 98 -2.98 8.74 9.39
N ALA A 99 -3.74 9.66 8.79
CA ALA A 99 -3.63 10.04 7.40
C ALA A 99 -3.76 11.56 7.31
N ALA A 100 -2.62 12.26 7.26
CA ALA A 100 -2.56 13.72 7.23
C ALA A 100 -2.13 14.25 5.86
N SER A 101 -2.57 15.46 5.51
CA SER A 101 -2.19 16.15 4.26
C SER A 101 -2.40 15.26 3.01
N ALA A 102 -1.37 15.01 2.21
CA ALA A 102 -1.40 14.11 1.06
C ALA A 102 -1.98 12.73 1.39
N ALA A 103 -1.66 12.16 2.55
CA ALA A 103 -2.17 10.85 2.94
C ALA A 103 -3.69 10.86 3.15
N ALA A 104 -4.27 11.98 3.59
CA ALA A 104 -5.73 12.14 3.71
C ALA A 104 -6.41 12.12 2.33
N VAL A 105 -5.76 12.70 1.32
CA VAL A 105 -6.24 12.68 -0.07
C VAL A 105 -6.21 11.25 -0.61
N LEU A 106 -5.11 10.51 -0.41
CA LEU A 106 -5.03 9.10 -0.82
C LEU A 106 -6.07 8.23 -0.10
N LEU A 107 -6.28 8.44 1.20
CA LEU A 107 -7.32 7.75 1.94
C LEU A 107 -8.70 8.02 1.32
N ALA A 108 -9.00 9.27 0.96
CA ALA A 108 -10.27 9.65 0.34
C ALA A 108 -10.42 9.15 -1.11
N ALA A 109 -9.31 8.88 -1.80
CA ALA A 109 -9.24 8.41 -3.19
C ALA A 109 -9.55 6.93 -3.40
N GLY A 110 -9.69 6.16 -2.31
CA GLY A 110 -10.15 4.78 -2.40
C GLY A 110 -11.54 4.65 -3.02
N GLU A 111 -11.85 3.46 -3.52
CA GLU A 111 -13.11 3.13 -4.18
C GLU A 111 -14.31 3.54 -3.29
N PRO A 112 -15.35 4.18 -3.85
CA PRO A 112 -16.55 4.55 -3.10
C PRO A 112 -17.13 3.37 -2.30
N GLY A 113 -17.37 3.59 -1.00
CA GLY A 113 -17.85 2.55 -0.09
C GLY A 113 -16.76 1.63 0.50
N ARG A 114 -15.49 1.80 0.09
CA ARG A 114 -14.33 0.99 0.55
C ARG A 114 -13.23 1.84 1.18
N ARG A 115 -13.62 2.88 1.92
CA ARG A 115 -12.73 3.81 2.60
C ARG A 115 -12.99 3.75 4.10
N PHE A 116 -12.00 3.33 4.86
CA PHE A 116 -12.16 2.96 6.26
C PHE A 116 -11.12 3.63 7.15
N ALA A 117 -11.46 3.78 8.42
CA ALA A 117 -10.53 4.17 9.47
C ALA A 117 -10.79 3.32 10.70
N LEU A 118 -9.72 2.90 11.37
CA LEU A 118 -9.84 2.18 12.64
C LEU A 118 -10.38 3.12 13.73
N ARG A 119 -11.17 2.57 14.66
CA ARG A 119 -11.56 3.28 15.88
C ARG A 119 -10.38 3.31 16.85
N HIS A 120 -10.26 4.41 17.58
CA HIS A 120 -9.25 4.59 18.63
C HIS A 120 -9.86 4.35 20.01
#